data_AF-A0A6M6BEW2-F1
#
_entry.id   AF-A0A6M6BEW2-F1
#
_cell.length_a   1.000
_cell.length_b   1.000
_cell.length_c   1.000
_cell.angle_alpha   90.00
_cell.angle_beta   90.00
_cell.angle_gamma   90.00
#
_symmetry.space_group_name_H-M   'P 1'
#
loop_
_entity.id
_entity.type
_entity.pdbx_description
1 polymer ?
#
loop_
_entity_poly.entity_id
_entity_poly.type
_entity_poly.pdbx_seq_one_letter_code
_entity_poly.pdbx_strand_id
1 'polypeptide(L)'
;MNTPFFLFLGDLGGGEIMLIMVVILIFFGANKIPELARGLGKGIREFKDASREIRSEIENSGQPQQPYQQQFNQQPQQYTQPVAYQAPAPEATPVEDVTPAATPIAPPMDGGITPPVTPASERPRLDQMN
;
A
#
# COMPACT_ATOMS: atom_id res chain seq x y z
N MET A 1 42.92 0.31 -22.75
CA MET A 1 41.51 0.46 -23.13
C MET A 1 40.84 1.41 -22.13
N ASN A 2 40.28 2.51 -22.61
CA ASN A 2 39.65 3.53 -21.76
C ASN A 2 38.19 3.15 -21.55
N THR A 3 37.88 2.53 -20.41
CA THR A 3 36.51 2.21 -19.98
C THR A 3 36.01 2.99 -18.75
N PRO A 4 36.41 4.25 -18.47
CA PRO A 4 35.82 4.98 -17.35
C PRO A 4 34.35 5.35 -17.63
N PHE A 5 33.97 5.55 -18.90
CA PHE A 5 32.61 5.95 -19.27
C PHE A 5 31.56 4.85 -19.04
N PHE A 6 31.95 3.57 -19.16
CA PHE A 6 31.04 2.44 -18.99
C PHE A 6 30.84 2.02 -17.52
N LEU A 7 31.81 2.29 -16.64
CA LEU A 7 31.64 2.08 -15.19
C LEU A 7 30.67 3.10 -14.57
N PHE A 8 30.55 4.29 -15.18
CA PHE A 8 29.59 5.35 -14.82
C PHE A 8 28.12 5.00 -15.14
N LEU A 9 27.87 3.97 -15.97
CA LEU A 9 26.52 3.58 -16.40
C LEU A 9 25.91 2.44 -15.57
N GLY A 10 26.71 1.76 -14.73
CA GLY A 10 26.29 0.59 -13.97
C GLY A 10 25.77 0.90 -12.56
N ASP A 11 26.18 2.03 -12.00
CA ASP A 11 25.80 2.48 -10.66
C ASP A 11 25.28 3.92 -10.81
N LEU A 12 23.96 4.08 -10.97
CA LEU A 12 23.30 5.39 -11.00
C LEU A 12 23.36 6.02 -9.60
N GLY A 13 24.56 6.46 -9.21
CA GLY A 13 24.85 7.10 -7.95
C GLY A 13 24.53 8.59 -7.97
N GLY A 14 24.70 9.23 -6.81
CA GLY A 14 24.53 10.68 -6.68
C GLY A 14 25.56 11.49 -7.50
N GLY A 15 26.74 10.92 -7.78
CA GLY A 15 27.78 11.56 -8.59
C GLY A 15 27.37 11.72 -10.05
N GLU A 16 26.75 10.69 -10.62
CA GLU A 16 26.22 10.63 -11.98
C GLU A 16 25.17 11.70 -12.21
N ILE A 17 24.20 11.81 -11.30
CA ILE A 17 23.15 12.83 -11.35
C ILE A 17 23.76 14.23 -11.27
N MET A 18 24.78 14.44 -10.44
CA MET A 18 25.47 15.72 -10.31
C MET A 18 26.18 16.09 -11.63
N LEU A 19 26.89 15.15 -12.26
CA LEU A 19 27.57 15.39 -13.54
C LEU A 19 26.58 15.75 -14.66
N ILE A 20 25.47 15.02 -14.77
CA ILE A 20 24.41 15.32 -15.74
C ILE A 20 23.82 16.72 -15.47
N MET A 21 23.56 17.06 -14.20
CA MET A 21 23.10 18.39 -13.82
C MET A 21 24.09 19.48 -14.25
N VAL A 22 25.39 19.31 -14.03
CA VAL A 22 26.41 20.30 -14.45
C VAL A 22 26.42 20.47 -15.97
N VAL A 23 26.36 19.37 -16.73
CA VAL A 23 26.29 19.44 -18.20
C VAL A 23 25.06 20.25 -18.63
N ILE A 24 23.88 19.93 -18.11
CA ILE A 24 22.63 20.65 -18.42
C ILE A 24 22.76 22.13 -18.02
N LEU A 25 23.34 22.44 -16.86
CA LEU A 25 23.54 23.83 -16.40
C LEU A 25 24.52 24.60 -17.29
N ILE A 26 25.46 23.96 -17.96
CA ILE A 26 26.35 24.64 -18.93
C ILE A 26 25.60 24.95 -20.23
N PHE A 27 24.83 23.99 -20.76
CA PHE A 27 24.08 24.18 -22.00
C PHE A 27 22.90 25.15 -21.85
N PHE A 28 22.13 25.01 -20.79
CA PHE A 28 20.93 25.82 -20.55
C PHE A 28 21.20 27.01 -19.64
N GLY A 29 22.24 26.99 -18.82
CA GLY A 29 22.50 28.01 -17.81
C GLY A 29 21.77 27.75 -16.49
N ALA A 30 22.39 28.14 -15.37
CA ALA A 30 21.82 27.98 -14.03
C ALA A 30 20.50 28.73 -13.79
N ASN A 31 20.22 29.75 -14.61
CA ASN A 31 19.01 30.56 -14.50
C ASN A 31 17.80 29.94 -15.23
N LYS A 32 18.01 29.05 -16.21
CA LYS A 32 16.91 28.51 -17.03
C LYS A 32 16.12 27.40 -16.35
N ILE A 33 16.79 26.53 -15.58
CA ILE A 33 16.13 25.48 -14.79
C ILE A 33 15.06 26.06 -13.83
N PRO A 34 15.39 27.03 -12.94
CA PRO A 34 14.40 27.59 -12.02
C PRO A 34 13.32 28.42 -12.73
N GLU A 35 13.63 29.04 -13.86
CA GLU A 35 12.66 29.76 -14.69
C GLU A 35 11.62 28.80 -15.29
N LEU A 36 12.08 27.69 -15.90
CA LEU A 36 11.23 26.64 -16.43
C LEU A 36 10.40 25.96 -15.33
N ALA A 37 11.02 25.65 -14.19
CA ALA A 37 10.33 25.04 -13.05
C ALA A 37 9.21 25.95 -12.50
N ARG A 38 9.46 27.26 -12.43
CA ARG A 38 8.44 28.25 -12.02
C ARG A 38 7.30 28.34 -13.02
N GLY A 39 7.59 28.35 -14.32
CA GLY A 39 6.57 28.36 -15.37
C GLY A 39 5.71 27.10 -15.34
N LEU A 40 6.35 25.92 -15.31
CA LEU A 40 5.67 24.63 -15.22
C LEU A 40 4.84 24.51 -13.94
N GLY A 41 5.38 24.93 -12.80
CA GLY A 41 4.69 24.87 -11.51
C GLY A 41 3.43 25.73 -11.48
N LYS A 42 3.46 26.93 -12.09
CA LYS A 42 2.26 27.77 -12.26
C LYS A 42 1.23 27.09 -13.17
N GLY A 43 1.66 26.57 -14.32
CA GLY A 43 0.78 25.88 -15.26
C GLY A 43 0.11 24.64 -14.65
N ILE A 44 0.86 23.81 -13.91
CA ILE A 44 0.30 22.66 -13.19
C ILE A 44 -0.70 23.10 -12.13
N ARG A 45 -0.42 24.19 -11.41
CA ARG A 45 -1.33 24.72 -10.39
C ARG A 45 -2.64 25.21 -11.02
N GLU A 46 -2.57 26.05 -12.04
CA GLU A 46 -3.74 26.56 -12.76
C GLU A 46 -4.56 25.42 -13.38
N PHE A 47 -3.90 24.43 -13.99
CA PHE A 47 -4.55 23.24 -14.53
C PHE A 47 -5.28 22.44 -13.44
N LYS A 48 -4.66 22.26 -12.27
CA LYS A 48 -5.27 21.55 -11.15
C LYS A 48 -6.46 22.31 -10.57
N ASP A 49 -6.36 23.64 -10.48
CA ASP A 49 -7.40 24.51 -9.94
C ASP A 49 -8.61 24.52 -10.88
N ALA A 50 -8.41 24.71 -12.19
CA ALA A 50 -9.47 24.59 -13.20
C ALA A 50 -10.11 23.19 -13.22
N SER A 51 -9.28 22.13 -13.13
CA SER A 51 -9.79 20.75 -13.07
C SER A 51 -10.64 20.51 -11.82
N ARG A 52 -10.32 21.14 -10.69
CA ARG A 52 -11.09 21.04 -9.44
C ARG A 52 -12.42 21.77 -9.55
N GLU A 53 -12.42 22.97 -10.12
CA GLU A 53 -13.61 23.77 -10.33
C GLU A 53 -14.62 23.03 -11.20
N ILE A 54 -14.19 22.52 -12.36
CA ILE A 54 -15.01 21.69 -13.26
C ILE A 54 -15.58 20.46 -12.55
N ARG A 55 -14.75 19.75 -11.76
CA ARG A 55 -15.23 18.60 -10.97
C ARG A 55 -16.27 19.01 -9.94
N SER A 56 -16.06 20.12 -9.25
CA SER A 56 -16.98 20.63 -8.23
C SER A 56 -18.29 21.13 -8.83
N GLU A 57 -18.28 21.69 -10.04
CA GLU A 57 -19.50 22.08 -10.76
C GLU A 57 -20.30 20.85 -11.18
N ILE A 58 -19.65 19.80 -11.67
CA ILE A 58 -20.31 18.55 -12.07
C ILE A 58 -20.87 17.81 -10.83
N GLU A 59 -20.17 17.84 -9.70
CA GLU A 59 -20.64 17.22 -8.45
C GLU A 59 -21.79 18.01 -7.81
N ASN A 60 -21.74 19.34 -7.81
CA ASN A 60 -22.80 20.21 -7.26
C ASN A 60 -24.03 20.33 -8.17
N SER A 61 -23.89 20.17 -9.49
CA SER A 61 -25.02 20.24 -10.43
C SER A 61 -25.87 18.96 -10.46
N GLY A 62 -25.41 17.87 -9.83
CA GLY A 62 -26.06 16.56 -9.88
C GLY A 62 -26.62 16.01 -8.55
N GLN A 63 -26.41 16.65 -7.40
CA GLN A 63 -26.87 16.11 -6.11
C GLN A 63 -27.49 17.17 -5.17
N PRO A 64 -28.68 16.92 -4.60
CA PRO A 64 -29.15 17.66 -3.43
C PRO A 64 -28.19 17.39 -2.27
N GLN A 65 -27.72 18.46 -1.62
CA GLN A 65 -26.83 18.42 -0.48
C GLN A 65 -27.33 17.43 0.59
N GLN A 66 -26.52 16.41 0.89
CA GLN A 66 -26.69 15.54 2.05
C GLN A 66 -25.51 15.74 3.02
N PRO A 67 -25.69 16.50 4.12
CA PRO A 67 -24.62 16.86 5.05
C PRO A 67 -24.33 15.80 6.14
N TYR A 68 -24.57 14.50 5.91
CA TYR A 68 -24.54 13.48 6.99
C TYR A 68 -23.29 12.60 7.12
N GLN A 69 -22.25 12.75 6.29
CA GLN A 69 -21.15 11.76 6.23
C GLN A 69 -19.81 12.17 6.86
N GLN A 70 -19.75 13.23 7.69
CA GLN A 70 -18.48 13.64 8.31
C GLN A 70 -18.36 13.39 9.82
N GLN A 71 -19.36 12.78 10.49
CA GLN A 71 -19.31 12.56 11.94
C GLN A 71 -19.13 11.10 12.39
N PHE A 72 -18.97 10.13 11.48
CA PHE A 72 -18.85 8.70 11.87
C PHE A 72 -17.43 8.11 11.77
N ASN A 73 -16.37 8.92 11.67
CA ASN A 73 -15.01 8.39 11.58
C ASN A 73 -14.04 8.83 12.69
N GLN A 74 -14.56 9.35 13.80
CA GLN A 74 -13.80 9.38 15.05
C GLN A 74 -14.05 8.08 15.81
N GLN A 75 -13.20 7.08 15.53
CA GLN A 75 -13.18 5.81 16.26
C GLN A 75 -12.59 6.05 17.67
N PRO A 76 -13.29 5.76 18.76
CA PRO A 76 -12.62 5.34 19.99
C PRO A 76 -12.14 3.90 19.78
N GLN A 77 -10.92 3.73 19.28
CA GLN A 77 -10.20 2.46 19.37
C GLN A 77 -9.78 2.25 20.83
N GLN A 78 -10.70 1.73 21.64
CA GLN A 78 -10.35 1.11 22.93
C GLN A 78 -11.08 -0.22 23.04
N TYR A 79 -10.65 -1.17 22.22
CA TYR A 79 -10.95 -2.57 22.47
C TYR A 79 -10.21 -2.97 23.76
N THR A 80 -10.95 -3.09 24.84
CA THR A 80 -10.54 -3.84 26.02
C THR A 80 -10.16 -5.23 25.56
N GLN A 81 -8.88 -5.56 25.67
CA GLN A 81 -8.40 -6.92 25.51
C GLN A 81 -9.20 -7.81 26.47
N PRO A 82 -9.76 -8.96 26.02
CA PRO A 82 -10.32 -9.91 26.96
C PRO A 82 -9.17 -10.34 27.89
N VAL A 83 -9.34 -10.12 29.19
CA VAL A 83 -8.52 -10.75 30.22
C VAL A 83 -8.46 -12.23 29.89
N ALA A 84 -7.28 -12.70 29.46
CA ALA A 84 -7.03 -14.12 29.35
C ALA A 84 -7.36 -14.72 30.71
N TYR A 85 -8.27 -15.69 30.75
CA TYR A 85 -8.56 -16.43 31.98
C TYR A 85 -7.25 -17.07 32.45
N GLN A 86 -6.53 -16.42 33.38
CA GLN A 86 -5.58 -17.13 34.24
C GLN A 86 -6.44 -18.08 35.07
N ALA A 87 -6.47 -19.35 34.69
CA ALA A 87 -6.96 -20.39 35.57
C ALA A 87 -6.20 -20.26 36.91
N PRO A 88 -6.88 -20.23 38.06
CA PRO A 88 -6.19 -20.20 39.35
C PRO A 88 -5.24 -21.39 39.40
N ALA A 89 -3.95 -21.08 39.55
CA ALA A 89 -2.91 -22.09 39.64
C ALA A 89 -3.27 -23.05 40.79
N PRO A 90 -3.46 -24.36 40.53
CA PRO A 90 -3.59 -25.32 41.62
C PRO A 90 -2.28 -25.27 42.42
N GLU A 91 -2.43 -25.08 43.73
CA GLU A 91 -1.34 -25.13 44.72
C GLU A 91 -0.30 -26.19 44.35
N ALA A 92 0.96 -25.76 44.31
CA ALA A 92 2.10 -26.64 44.11
C ALA A 92 2.17 -27.65 45.26
N THR A 93 1.65 -28.86 45.03
CA THR A 93 2.12 -30.04 45.74
C THR A 93 3.50 -30.42 45.18
N PRO A 94 4.53 -30.56 46.00
CA PRO A 94 5.89 -30.81 45.52
C PRO A 94 6.01 -32.25 45.02
N VAL A 95 6.46 -32.44 43.79
CA VAL A 95 6.97 -33.73 43.32
C VAL A 95 8.25 -33.52 42.51
N GLU A 96 9.31 -33.75 43.28
CA GLU A 96 10.66 -34.23 42.98
C GLU A 96 11.01 -34.62 41.53
N ASP A 97 12.17 -34.11 41.11
CA ASP A 97 13.28 -34.82 40.44
C ASP A 97 12.91 -35.89 39.38
N VAL A 98 13.12 -35.58 38.10
CA VAL A 98 14.08 -36.31 37.24
C VAL A 98 14.33 -35.59 35.90
N THR A 99 15.61 -35.60 35.54
CA THR A 99 16.34 -34.99 34.41
C THR A 99 16.02 -35.62 33.01
N PRO A 100 16.70 -35.25 31.89
CA PRO A 100 16.09 -34.70 30.66
C PRO A 100 16.13 -35.67 29.45
N ALA A 101 15.19 -35.55 28.50
CA ALA A 101 15.43 -35.96 27.11
C ALA A 101 14.22 -35.62 26.22
N ALA A 102 14.30 -34.55 25.42
CA ALA A 102 13.35 -34.33 24.34
C ALA A 102 14.10 -33.96 23.07
N THR A 103 14.25 -34.94 22.18
CA THR A 103 14.30 -34.88 20.71
C THR A 103 14.38 -36.35 20.26
N PRO A 104 13.79 -36.85 19.13
CA PRO A 104 12.98 -36.22 18.07
C PRO A 104 11.67 -36.99 17.71
N ILE A 105 11.04 -36.59 16.60
CA ILE A 105 10.44 -37.44 15.52
C ILE A 105 8.93 -37.23 15.25
N ALA A 106 8.67 -36.45 14.19
CA ALA A 106 7.72 -36.68 13.08
C ALA A 106 6.18 -36.48 13.27
N PRO A 107 5.46 -36.22 12.14
CA PRO A 107 4.14 -35.58 12.10
C PRO A 107 2.98 -36.58 11.96
N PRO A 108 1.72 -36.11 12.06
CA PRO A 108 0.65 -36.71 11.29
C PRO A 108 -0.16 -35.71 10.46
N MET A 109 -0.48 -36.20 9.28
CA MET A 109 -1.40 -35.67 8.28
C MET A 109 -2.87 -35.79 8.72
N ASP A 110 -3.69 -34.98 8.04
CA ASP A 110 -5.06 -35.27 7.59
C ASP A 110 -6.23 -35.10 8.56
N GLY A 111 -7.28 -34.45 8.05
CA GLY A 111 -8.51 -34.08 8.74
C GLY A 111 -9.31 -33.08 7.91
N GLY A 112 -9.81 -33.52 6.76
CA GLY A 112 -10.48 -32.68 5.76
C GLY A 112 -11.71 -31.93 6.24
N ILE A 113 -11.88 -30.73 5.69
CA ILE A 113 -13.18 -30.08 5.47
C ILE A 113 -13.05 -29.30 4.15
N THR A 114 -13.47 -29.89 3.04
CA THR A 114 -13.69 -29.12 1.81
C THR A 114 -14.99 -28.33 1.96
N PRO A 115 -15.03 -27.03 1.62
CA PRO A 115 -16.27 -26.27 1.64
C PRO A 115 -17.25 -26.78 0.56
N PRO A 116 -18.57 -26.65 0.76
CA PRO A 116 -19.56 -27.11 -0.21
C PRO A 116 -19.47 -26.32 -1.52
N VAL A 117 -19.28 -27.02 -2.63
CA VAL A 117 -19.38 -26.45 -3.98
C VAL A 117 -20.84 -26.04 -4.23
N THR A 118 -21.07 -24.74 -4.34
CA THR A 118 -22.37 -24.19 -4.77
C THR A 118 -22.54 -24.46 -6.26
N PRO A 119 -23.64 -25.08 -6.73
CA PRO A 119 -23.88 -25.27 -8.15
C PRO A 119 -24.13 -23.90 -8.80
N ALA A 120 -23.17 -23.44 -9.61
CA ALA A 120 -23.32 -22.24 -10.40
C ALA A 120 -24.41 -22.46 -11.46
N SER A 121 -25.48 -21.67 -11.37
CA SER A 121 -26.61 -21.62 -12.28
C SER A 121 -26.16 -21.57 -13.75
N GLU A 122 -26.71 -22.48 -14.54
CA GLU A 122 -26.61 -22.52 -16.00
C GLU A 122 -26.91 -21.14 -16.58
N ARG A 123 -25.93 -20.54 -17.27
CA ARG A 123 -26.14 -19.29 -18.00
C ARG A 123 -27.13 -19.58 -19.14
N PRO A 124 -28.25 -18.85 -19.27
CA PRO A 124 -29.13 -19.00 -20.43
C PRO A 124 -28.32 -18.71 -21.68
N ARG A 125 -28.23 -19.68 -22.60
CA ARG A 125 -27.53 -19.48 -23.87
C ARG A 125 -28.23 -18.37 -24.66
N LEU A 126 -27.48 -17.29 -24.94
CA LEU A 126 -27.95 -16.16 -25.75
C LEU A 126 -28.16 -16.53 -27.23
N ASP A 127 -27.85 -17.77 -27.64
CA ASP A 127 -27.99 -18.27 -29.01
C ASP A 127 -29.46 -18.51 -29.44
N GLN A 128 -30.43 -18.21 -28.58
CA GLN A 128 -31.88 -18.34 -28.86
C GLN A 128 -32.61 -16.99 -29.05
N MET A 129 -31.88 -15.88 -29.24
CA MET A 129 -32.49 -14.61 -29.62
C MET A 129 -32.44 -14.43 -31.14
N ASN A 130 -33.61 -14.74 -31.72
CA ASN A 130 -34.09 -14.63 -33.10
C ASN A 130 -33.43 -13.57 -34.00
#